data_AF-A0A932VXY7-F1
#
_entry.id   AF-A0A932VXY7-F1
#
_cell.length_a   1.000
_cell.length_b   1.000
_cell.length_c   1.000
_cell.angle_alpha   90.00
_cell.angle_beta   90.00
_cell.angle_gamma   90.00
#
_symmetry.space_group_name_H-M   'P 1'
#
loop_
_entity.id
_entity.type
_entity.pdbx_description
1 polymer ?
#
loop_
_entity_poly.entity_id
_entity_poly.type
_entity_poly.pdbx_seq_one_letter_code
_entity_poly.pdbx_strand_id
1 'polypeptide(L)'
;MAKSWKALRIEINADAGDVLQATLWEIGMLGSVTEAEDAGTITILAYFDSQTRLSSLTRNLPGLLHNYGATGAIKRMDPVKVTDTDWVKRWKESYTAFTVGDRFMLTPTWESAPQAYDRIVLRMDPGMAFGSGTHESTKLCLLAIEKYYKPGRTFLDVGTGSGILALAAAKMIACAPLAVRRTAEKSVTAVDVDPVAIKVAKKNFRLNRVSRYVAPDIGALEKLPRKKYDFVAANLTAKDLITHRQVLMETLKRDAWLILSGILREQDAEVMTAFTQGSAPWTHVERLYLNEWFGLALRR
;
A
#
# COMPACT_ATOMS: atom_id res chain seq x y z
N MET A 1 -0.48 -9.18 -26.30
CA MET A 1 -0.51 -10.61 -25.95
C MET A 1 -1.23 -10.74 -24.61
N ALA A 2 -2.20 -11.65 -24.50
CA ALA A 2 -2.89 -11.89 -23.23
C ALA A 2 -1.87 -12.35 -22.17
N LYS A 3 -1.94 -11.79 -20.96
CA LYS A 3 -1.05 -12.23 -19.87
C LYS A 3 -1.58 -13.58 -19.41
N SER A 4 -0.84 -14.66 -19.60
CA SER A 4 -1.22 -15.93 -18.99
C SER A 4 -0.74 -15.96 -17.54
N TRP A 5 -1.60 -16.45 -16.64
CA TRP A 5 -1.29 -16.57 -15.23
C TRP A 5 -1.26 -18.04 -14.84
N LYS A 6 -0.53 -18.33 -13.79
CA LYS A 6 -0.52 -19.64 -13.14
C LYS A 6 -1.06 -19.45 -11.73
N ALA A 7 -1.85 -20.40 -11.24
CA ALA A 7 -2.24 -20.38 -9.85
C ALA A 7 -1.97 -21.71 -9.16
N LEU A 8 -1.86 -21.63 -7.84
CA LEU A 8 -1.64 -22.75 -6.95
C LEU A 8 -2.68 -22.65 -5.84
N ARG A 9 -3.58 -23.64 -5.79
CA ARG A 9 -4.51 -23.79 -4.68
C ARG A 9 -3.81 -24.54 -3.57
N ILE A 10 -3.78 -23.98 -2.37
CA ILE A 10 -3.09 -24.52 -1.21
C ILE A 10 -4.10 -24.60 -0.07
N GLU A 11 -4.35 -25.80 0.41
CA GLU A 11 -5.09 -26.03 1.64
C GLU A 11 -4.08 -26.23 2.77
N ILE A 12 -4.20 -25.43 3.82
CA ILE A 12 -3.25 -25.36 4.93
C ILE A 12 -4.00 -25.24 6.26
N ASN A 13 -3.36 -25.61 7.37
CA ASN A 13 -3.87 -25.31 8.71
C ASN A 13 -4.09 -23.79 8.87
N ALA A 14 -5.19 -23.40 9.50
CA ALA A 14 -5.61 -22.00 9.59
C ALA A 14 -4.57 -21.10 10.31
N ASP A 15 -3.90 -21.62 11.33
CA ASP A 15 -2.84 -20.94 12.09
C ASP A 15 -1.57 -20.63 11.27
N ALA A 16 -1.38 -21.32 10.14
CA ALA A 16 -0.27 -21.11 9.22
C ALA A 16 -0.65 -20.26 7.99
N GLY A 17 -1.89 -19.77 7.90
CA GLY A 17 -2.39 -19.01 6.74
C GLY A 17 -1.59 -17.74 6.46
N ASP A 18 -1.25 -16.97 7.51
CA ASP A 18 -0.49 -15.72 7.37
C ASP A 18 0.97 -15.98 6.99
N VAL A 19 1.60 -16.97 7.61
CA VAL A 19 2.96 -17.42 7.28
C VAL A 19 3.03 -17.87 5.83
N LEU A 20 2.02 -18.59 5.35
CA LEU A 20 1.92 -19.00 3.96
C LEU A 20 1.86 -17.77 3.05
N GLN A 21 0.98 -16.82 3.31
CA GLN A 21 0.84 -15.63 2.46
C GLN A 21 2.13 -14.81 2.42
N ALA A 22 2.81 -14.61 3.55
CA ALA A 22 4.10 -13.95 3.61
C ALA A 22 5.17 -14.70 2.80
N THR A 23 5.28 -16.02 3.00
CA THR A 23 6.25 -16.87 2.28
C THR A 23 6.00 -16.84 0.77
N LEU A 24 4.74 -16.94 0.36
CA LEU A 24 4.35 -16.88 -1.05
C LEU A 24 4.68 -15.52 -1.67
N TRP A 25 4.52 -14.43 -0.91
CA TRP A 25 4.88 -13.08 -1.33
C TRP A 25 6.38 -12.96 -1.62
N GLU A 26 7.23 -13.50 -0.73
CA GLU A 26 8.70 -13.50 -0.90
C GLU A 26 9.15 -14.22 -2.17
N ILE A 27 8.42 -15.25 -2.60
CA ILE A 27 8.73 -16.07 -3.77
C ILE A 27 7.95 -15.65 -5.03
N GLY A 28 7.38 -14.45 -5.03
CA GLY A 28 6.82 -13.81 -6.22
C GLY A 28 5.33 -14.05 -6.46
N MET A 29 4.56 -14.35 -5.41
CA MET A 29 3.09 -14.31 -5.48
C MET A 29 2.64 -12.89 -5.82
N LEU A 30 1.71 -12.79 -6.77
CA LEU A 30 1.14 -11.53 -7.23
C LEU A 30 -0.14 -11.15 -6.48
N GLY A 31 -0.79 -12.14 -5.87
CA GLY A 31 -1.98 -12.00 -5.06
C GLY A 31 -2.52 -13.36 -4.65
N SER A 32 -3.42 -13.36 -3.68
CA SER A 32 -4.11 -14.53 -3.15
C SER A 32 -5.61 -14.26 -3.02
N VAL A 33 -6.41 -15.33 -3.04
CA VAL A 33 -7.82 -15.31 -2.64
C VAL A 33 -8.05 -16.48 -1.69
N THR A 34 -8.63 -16.21 -0.53
CA THR A 34 -9.14 -17.26 0.35
C THR A 34 -10.43 -17.81 -0.24
N GLU A 35 -10.42 -19.08 -0.70
CA GLU A 35 -11.60 -19.75 -1.28
C GLU A 35 -12.51 -20.37 -0.20
N ALA A 36 -11.92 -20.82 0.92
CA ALA A 36 -12.65 -21.43 2.03
C ALA A 36 -11.87 -21.28 3.34
N GLU A 37 -12.59 -21.15 4.45
CA GLU A 37 -12.05 -21.13 5.80
C GLU A 37 -13.01 -21.89 6.73
N ASP A 38 -12.51 -22.98 7.30
CA ASP A 38 -13.24 -23.85 8.22
C ASP A 38 -12.49 -23.92 9.56
N ALA A 39 -13.11 -24.52 10.59
CA ALA A 39 -12.49 -24.69 11.90
C ALA A 39 -11.22 -25.56 11.82
N GLY A 40 -10.07 -24.90 11.61
CA GLY A 40 -8.74 -25.50 11.55
C GLY A 40 -8.08 -25.53 10.17
N THR A 41 -8.73 -25.07 9.10
CA THR A 41 -8.16 -25.05 7.74
C THR A 41 -8.54 -23.82 6.94
N ILE A 42 -7.60 -23.35 6.14
CA ILE A 42 -7.82 -22.30 5.15
C ILE A 42 -7.35 -22.79 3.77
N THR A 43 -8.16 -22.50 2.74
CA THR A 43 -7.81 -22.76 1.34
C THR A 43 -7.51 -21.46 0.64
N ILE A 44 -6.27 -21.30 0.18
CA ILE A 44 -5.78 -20.11 -0.50
C ILE A 44 -5.47 -20.44 -1.96
N LEU A 45 -6.01 -19.65 -2.87
CA LEU A 45 -5.63 -19.65 -4.28
C LEU A 45 -4.60 -18.55 -4.53
N ALA A 46 -3.34 -18.93 -4.71
CA ALA A 46 -2.22 -18.01 -4.94
C ALA A 46 -1.91 -17.87 -6.43
N TYR A 47 -1.69 -16.64 -6.89
CA TYR A 47 -1.47 -16.31 -8.31
C TYR A 47 -0.02 -15.91 -8.56
N PHE A 48 0.51 -16.37 -9.70
CA PHE A 48 1.87 -16.13 -10.15
C PHE A 48 1.90 -15.75 -11.63
N ASP A 49 3.01 -15.13 -12.07
CA ASP A 49 3.21 -14.84 -13.48
C ASP A 49 3.36 -16.12 -14.34
N SER A 50 3.32 -15.95 -15.67
CA SER A 50 3.51 -17.06 -16.61
C SER A 50 4.90 -17.71 -16.53
N GLN A 51 5.92 -16.97 -16.08
CA GLN A 51 7.31 -17.42 -16.07
C GLN A 51 7.60 -18.33 -14.87
N THR A 52 6.83 -18.19 -13.80
CA THR A 52 6.94 -18.95 -12.56
C THR A 52 6.77 -20.44 -12.82
N ARG A 53 7.73 -21.24 -12.32
CA ARG A 53 7.65 -22.71 -12.37
C ARG A 53 6.93 -23.23 -11.14
N LEU A 54 5.63 -23.47 -11.27
CA LEU A 54 4.81 -24.03 -10.18
C LEU A 54 5.39 -25.34 -9.62
N SER A 55 6.02 -26.17 -10.45
CA SER A 55 6.66 -27.43 -10.01
C SER A 55 7.86 -27.22 -9.08
N SER A 56 8.55 -26.08 -9.20
CA SER A 56 9.63 -25.69 -8.28
C SER A 56 9.04 -25.14 -6.98
N LEU A 57 8.00 -24.30 -7.08
CA LEU A 57 7.26 -23.80 -5.91
C LEU A 57 6.70 -24.94 -5.07
N THR A 58 5.98 -25.88 -5.68
CA THR A 58 5.37 -27.01 -4.99
C THR A 58 6.40 -27.88 -4.28
N ARG A 59 7.62 -27.96 -4.81
CA ARG A 59 8.71 -28.74 -4.22
C ARG A 59 9.36 -28.03 -3.03
N ASN A 60 9.52 -26.71 -3.12
CA ASN A 60 10.32 -25.94 -2.17
C ASN A 60 9.48 -25.36 -1.02
N LEU A 61 8.20 -25.06 -1.27
CA LEU A 61 7.31 -24.39 -0.32
C LEU A 61 7.24 -25.09 1.05
N PRO A 62 7.15 -26.43 1.17
CA PRO A 62 7.18 -27.09 2.48
C PRO A 62 8.45 -26.79 3.29
N GLY A 63 9.61 -26.71 2.63
CA GLY A 63 10.88 -26.38 3.27
C GLY A 63 10.98 -24.92 3.69
N LEU A 64 10.36 -24.00 2.94
CA LEU A 64 10.29 -22.59 3.33
C LEU A 64 9.39 -22.41 4.55
N LEU A 65 8.22 -23.06 4.57
CA LEU A 65 7.31 -23.01 5.73
C LEU A 65 7.94 -23.63 6.98
N HIS A 66 8.78 -24.66 6.83
CA HIS A 66 9.55 -25.23 7.94
C HIS A 66 10.42 -24.17 8.64
N ASN A 67 11.10 -23.32 7.87
CA ASN A 67 11.95 -22.26 8.42
C ASN A 67 11.16 -21.22 9.24
N TYR A 68 9.86 -21.09 8.97
CA TYR A 68 8.94 -20.21 9.68
C TYR A 68 8.06 -20.94 10.71
N GLY A 69 8.43 -22.17 11.10
CA GLY A 69 7.73 -22.94 12.13
C GLY A 69 6.43 -23.62 11.67
N ALA A 70 6.02 -23.48 10.40
CA ALA A 70 4.81 -24.05 9.83
C ALA A 70 5.05 -25.43 9.18
N THR A 71 5.81 -26.29 9.85
CA THR A 71 6.20 -27.60 9.32
C THR A 71 4.98 -28.52 9.19
N GLY A 72 4.77 -29.10 8.01
CA GLY A 72 3.65 -30.03 7.77
C GLY A 72 2.27 -29.38 7.78
N ALA A 73 2.18 -28.05 7.75
CA ALA A 73 0.92 -27.34 7.78
C ALA A 73 0.11 -27.48 6.48
N ILE A 74 0.79 -27.72 5.34
CA ILE A 74 0.14 -27.90 4.03
C ILE A 74 -0.57 -29.26 3.99
N LYS A 75 -1.88 -29.24 3.79
CA LYS A 75 -2.72 -30.43 3.59
C LYS A 75 -2.81 -30.83 2.13
N ARG A 76 -2.99 -29.85 1.23
CA ARG A 76 -3.09 -30.10 -0.21
C ARG A 76 -2.53 -28.94 -1.02
N MET A 77 -2.00 -29.24 -2.21
CA MET A 77 -1.46 -28.24 -3.11
C MET A 77 -1.64 -28.64 -4.58
N ASP A 78 -2.48 -27.89 -5.30
CA ASP A 78 -2.93 -28.23 -6.65
C ASP A 78 -2.70 -27.05 -7.62
N PRO A 79 -1.96 -27.24 -8.74
CA PRO A 79 -1.90 -26.25 -9.81
C PRO A 79 -3.30 -26.02 -10.41
N VAL A 80 -3.71 -24.77 -10.54
CA VAL A 80 -4.99 -24.36 -11.13
C VAL A 80 -4.74 -23.63 -12.44
N LYS A 81 -5.44 -24.06 -13.49
CA LYS A 81 -5.44 -23.36 -14.78
C LYS A 81 -6.36 -22.15 -14.68
N VAL A 82 -5.78 -20.96 -14.70
CA VAL A 82 -6.53 -19.70 -14.61
C VAL A 82 -6.71 -19.12 -16.00
N THR A 83 -7.96 -18.94 -16.41
CA THR A 83 -8.26 -18.10 -17.57
C THR A 83 -8.28 -16.63 -17.11
N ASP A 84 -7.84 -15.70 -17.96
CA ASP A 84 -7.82 -14.25 -17.66
C ASP A 84 -9.20 -13.75 -17.19
N THR A 85 -10.28 -14.42 -17.61
CA THR A 85 -11.68 -14.07 -17.33
C THR A 85 -12.15 -14.51 -15.94
N ASP A 86 -11.72 -15.67 -15.45
CA ASP A 86 -12.17 -16.23 -14.16
C ASP A 86 -11.50 -15.59 -12.95
N TRP A 87 -10.22 -15.22 -13.07
CA TRP A 87 -9.45 -14.57 -12.00
C TRP A 87 -9.97 -13.17 -11.71
N VAL A 88 -10.10 -12.34 -12.77
CA VAL A 88 -10.59 -10.98 -12.64
C VAL A 88 -12.01 -10.99 -12.09
N LYS A 89 -12.83 -11.97 -12.47
CA LYS A 89 -14.22 -12.06 -12.03
C LYS A 89 -14.35 -12.47 -10.55
N ARG A 90 -13.71 -13.56 -10.12
CA ARG A 90 -13.82 -14.04 -8.72
C ARG A 90 -13.21 -13.07 -7.70
N TRP A 91 -12.14 -12.38 -8.10
CA TRP A 91 -11.55 -11.36 -7.23
C TRP A 91 -12.31 -10.03 -7.24
N LYS A 92 -12.98 -9.68 -8.35
CA LYS A 92 -13.94 -8.56 -8.37
C LYS A 92 -15.13 -8.81 -7.45
N GLU A 93 -15.55 -10.06 -7.33
CA GLU A 93 -16.66 -10.48 -6.46
C GLU A 93 -16.32 -10.39 -4.96
N SER A 94 -15.04 -10.48 -4.57
CA SER A 94 -14.62 -10.41 -3.16
C SER A 94 -14.14 -9.02 -2.71
N TYR A 95 -13.76 -8.12 -3.63
CA TYR A 95 -13.36 -6.76 -3.29
C TYR A 95 -14.56 -5.81 -3.31
N THR A 96 -15.08 -5.53 -2.13
CA THR A 96 -16.18 -4.57 -1.90
C THR A 96 -15.66 -3.23 -1.39
N ALA A 97 -16.47 -2.19 -1.56
CA ALA A 97 -16.13 -0.87 -1.03
C ALA A 97 -15.98 -0.90 0.50
N PHE A 98 -14.97 -0.19 1.03
CA PHE A 98 -14.71 -0.09 2.47
C PHE A 98 -14.32 1.33 2.89
N THR A 99 -14.47 1.62 4.17
CA THR A 99 -14.13 2.92 4.76
C THR A 99 -12.79 2.90 5.46
N VAL A 100 -12.09 4.03 5.44
CA VAL A 100 -10.92 4.29 6.29
C VAL A 100 -11.11 5.63 6.98
N GLY A 101 -11.02 5.64 8.30
CA GLY A 101 -11.34 6.80 9.13
C GLY A 101 -12.78 7.28 8.93
N ASP A 102 -13.00 8.57 9.16
CA ASP A 102 -14.31 9.20 9.02
C ASP A 102 -14.49 9.79 7.62
N ARG A 103 -13.38 10.09 6.92
CA ARG A 103 -13.42 10.86 5.67
C ARG A 103 -13.24 10.04 4.41
N PHE A 104 -12.57 8.88 4.43
CA PHE A 104 -12.30 8.15 3.19
C PHE A 104 -13.24 6.97 2.97
N MET A 105 -13.60 6.79 1.69
CA MET A 105 -14.30 5.61 1.17
C MET A 105 -13.52 5.10 -0.04
N LEU A 106 -13.05 3.86 0.02
CA LEU A 106 -12.42 3.20 -1.10
C LEU A 106 -13.46 2.37 -1.83
N THR A 107 -13.53 2.51 -3.14
CA THR A 107 -14.52 1.81 -3.96
C THR A 107 -13.88 1.33 -5.26
N PRO A 108 -14.16 0.09 -5.69
CA PRO A 108 -13.79 -0.33 -7.04
C PRO A 108 -14.64 0.38 -8.10
N THR A 109 -14.23 0.30 -9.38
CA THR A 109 -14.98 0.97 -10.47
C THR A 109 -16.26 0.27 -10.86
N TRP A 110 -16.40 -1.03 -10.54
CA TRP A 110 -17.60 -1.81 -10.81
C TRP A 110 -18.70 -1.64 -9.76
N GLU A 111 -18.38 -1.06 -8.59
CA GLU A 111 -19.38 -0.72 -7.60
C GLU A 111 -19.84 0.74 -7.73
N SER A 112 -21.16 0.90 -7.66
CA SER A 112 -21.75 2.18 -7.31
C SER A 112 -21.20 2.53 -5.94
N ALA A 113 -20.57 3.70 -5.79
CA ALA A 113 -20.21 4.13 -4.45
C ALA A 113 -21.54 4.21 -3.69
N PRO A 114 -21.70 3.52 -2.54
CA PRO A 114 -22.90 3.69 -1.72
C PRO A 114 -23.08 5.18 -1.44
N GLN A 115 -24.30 5.64 -1.19
CA GLN A 115 -24.62 7.03 -0.84
C GLN A 115 -23.83 7.48 0.40
N ALA A 116 -22.57 7.82 0.19
CA ALA A 116 -21.63 8.30 1.18
C ALA A 116 -21.52 9.80 0.98
N TYR A 117 -22.64 10.49 1.25
CA TYR A 117 -22.82 11.91 0.95
C TYR A 117 -21.68 12.79 1.49
N ASP A 118 -21.02 12.36 2.58
CA ASP A 118 -20.01 13.15 3.28
C ASP A 118 -18.57 12.61 3.17
N ARG A 119 -18.35 11.47 2.49
CA ARG A 119 -17.01 10.85 2.39
C ARG A 119 -16.32 11.19 1.07
N ILE A 120 -15.01 11.34 1.16
CA ILE A 120 -14.10 11.46 0.03
C ILE A 120 -13.91 10.07 -0.60
N VAL A 121 -14.55 9.88 -1.74
CA VAL A 121 -14.46 8.63 -2.51
C VAL A 121 -13.14 8.54 -3.28
N LEU A 122 -12.35 7.52 -2.97
CA LEU A 122 -11.13 7.11 -3.68
C LEU A 122 -11.49 5.91 -4.57
N ARG A 123 -11.66 6.14 -5.87
CA ARG A 123 -11.99 5.08 -6.83
C ARG A 123 -10.72 4.38 -7.28
N MET A 124 -10.56 3.12 -6.97
CA MET A 124 -9.42 2.35 -7.44
C MET A 124 -9.87 0.94 -7.75
N ASP A 125 -9.51 0.48 -8.95
CA ASP A 125 -9.51 -0.95 -9.18
C ASP A 125 -8.33 -1.50 -8.41
N PRO A 126 -8.53 -2.50 -7.56
CA PRO A 126 -7.39 -3.26 -7.07
C PRO A 126 -6.61 -3.80 -8.29
N GLY A 127 -5.33 -4.10 -8.11
CA GLY A 127 -4.45 -4.46 -9.22
C GLY A 127 -3.05 -4.83 -8.76
N MET A 128 -2.13 -5.02 -9.72
CA MET A 128 -0.78 -5.56 -9.48
C MET A 128 0.17 -4.65 -8.69
N ALA A 129 -0.16 -3.37 -8.49
CA ALA A 129 0.70 -2.46 -7.75
C ALA A 129 0.32 -2.47 -6.26
N PHE A 130 1.32 -2.50 -5.38
CA PHE A 130 1.14 -2.40 -3.94
C PHE A 130 0.32 -1.15 -3.56
N GLY A 131 -0.47 -1.26 -2.49
CA GLY A 131 -1.33 -0.18 -2.01
C GLY A 131 -2.77 -0.24 -2.52
N SER A 132 -3.43 -1.40 -2.48
CA SER A 132 -4.89 -1.52 -2.73
C SER A 132 -5.73 -0.73 -1.70
N GLY A 133 -5.16 -0.41 -0.54
CA GLY A 133 -5.82 0.31 0.55
C GLY A 133 -6.37 -0.60 1.65
N THR A 134 -6.42 -1.91 1.42
CA THR A 134 -6.90 -2.89 2.41
C THR A 134 -5.85 -3.17 3.48
N HIS A 135 -4.57 -3.08 3.12
CA HIS A 135 -3.44 -3.32 4.01
C HIS A 135 -3.35 -2.28 5.13
N GLU A 136 -3.08 -2.74 6.34
CA GLU A 136 -3.09 -1.98 7.58
C GLU A 136 -2.12 -0.79 7.53
N SER A 137 -0.91 -0.98 6.99
CA SER A 137 0.04 0.12 6.83
C SER A 137 -0.50 1.25 5.94
N THR A 138 -1.27 0.90 4.90
CA THR A 138 -1.92 1.90 4.04
C THR A 138 -3.02 2.63 4.80
N LYS A 139 -3.82 1.90 5.59
CA LYS A 139 -4.86 2.48 6.46
C LYS A 139 -4.26 3.45 7.47
N LEU A 140 -3.14 3.09 8.12
CA LEU A 140 -2.41 3.96 9.04
C LEU A 140 -2.00 5.28 8.37
N CYS A 141 -1.41 5.22 7.16
CA CYS A 141 -1.08 6.43 6.41
C CYS A 141 -2.32 7.25 6.05
N LEU A 142 -3.42 6.61 5.60
CA LEU A 142 -4.66 7.31 5.26
C LEU A 142 -5.28 8.00 6.49
N LEU A 143 -5.29 7.36 7.65
CA LEU A 143 -5.74 7.95 8.92
C LEU A 143 -4.87 9.16 9.31
N ALA A 144 -3.55 9.05 9.15
CA ALA A 144 -2.64 10.17 9.41
C ALA A 144 -2.84 11.33 8.42
N ILE A 145 -3.06 11.04 7.14
CA ILE A 145 -3.39 12.05 6.12
C ILE A 145 -4.70 12.75 6.49
N GLU A 146 -5.74 12.00 6.84
CA GLU A 146 -7.02 12.54 7.28
C GLU A 146 -6.87 13.51 8.46
N LYS A 147 -6.08 13.11 9.46
CA LYS A 147 -5.85 13.88 10.69
C LYS A 147 -4.99 15.13 10.45
N TYR A 148 -3.90 14.99 9.71
CA TYR A 148 -2.81 15.98 9.71
C TYR A 148 -2.67 16.78 8.41
N TYR A 149 -3.05 16.21 7.26
CA TYR A 149 -2.90 16.92 5.98
C TYR A 149 -3.95 18.02 5.82
N LYS A 150 -3.51 19.21 5.41
CA LYS A 150 -4.39 20.34 5.09
C LYS A 150 -4.32 20.64 3.59
N PRO A 151 -5.45 20.66 2.87
CA PRO A 151 -5.48 21.03 1.46
C PRO A 151 -4.81 22.39 1.19
N GLY A 152 -4.07 22.49 0.09
CA GLY A 152 -3.29 23.68 -0.27
C GLY A 152 -1.84 23.67 0.23
N ARG A 153 -1.46 22.65 1.01
CA ARG A 153 -0.09 22.37 1.41
C ARG A 153 0.57 21.39 0.44
N THR A 154 1.88 21.51 0.23
CA THR A 154 2.59 20.59 -0.68
C THR A 154 2.76 19.22 -0.05
N PHE A 155 2.49 18.18 -0.84
CA PHE A 155 2.50 16.78 -0.41
C PHE A 155 3.54 15.98 -1.20
N LEU A 156 4.26 15.07 -0.54
CA LEU A 156 5.12 14.08 -1.17
C LEU A 156 4.70 12.67 -0.73
N ASP A 157 4.46 11.79 -1.71
CA ASP A 157 4.25 10.36 -1.54
C ASP A 157 5.49 9.60 -2.02
N VAL A 158 6.21 8.96 -1.10
CA VAL A 158 7.45 8.21 -1.36
C VAL A 158 7.16 6.71 -1.42
N GLY A 159 7.46 6.08 -2.56
CA GLY A 159 7.04 4.70 -2.82
C GLY A 159 5.54 4.64 -3.12
N THR A 160 5.10 5.50 -4.06
CA THR A 160 3.66 5.77 -4.26
C THR A 160 2.86 4.53 -4.69
N GLY A 161 3.49 3.52 -5.31
CA GLY A 161 2.84 2.27 -5.69
C GLY A 161 1.60 2.52 -6.57
N SER A 162 0.43 2.12 -6.08
CA SER A 162 -0.87 2.38 -6.71
C SER A 162 -1.26 3.87 -6.81
N GLY A 163 -0.55 4.75 -6.11
CA GLY A 163 -0.85 6.17 -5.99
C GLY A 163 -1.85 6.52 -4.89
N ILE A 164 -2.22 5.58 -4.01
CA ILE A 164 -3.35 5.75 -3.08
C ILE A 164 -3.19 6.92 -2.10
N LEU A 165 -1.99 7.15 -1.55
CA LEU A 165 -1.77 8.23 -0.58
C LEU A 165 -1.76 9.60 -1.27
N ALA A 166 -1.05 9.72 -2.39
CA ALA A 166 -1.10 10.88 -3.28
C ALA A 166 -2.54 11.16 -3.77
N LEU A 167 -3.30 10.10 -4.09
CA LEU A 167 -4.69 10.19 -4.52
C LEU A 167 -5.57 10.74 -3.38
N ALA A 168 -5.40 10.26 -2.16
CA ALA A 168 -6.14 10.76 -0.99
C ALA A 168 -5.91 12.27 -0.79
N ALA A 169 -4.64 12.71 -0.81
CA ALA A 169 -4.30 14.13 -0.73
C ALA A 169 -4.90 14.96 -1.89
N ALA A 170 -4.79 14.47 -3.12
CA ALA A 170 -5.33 15.14 -4.30
C ALA A 170 -6.86 15.22 -4.30
N LYS A 171 -7.54 14.21 -3.75
CA LYS A 171 -9.00 14.22 -3.55
C LYS A 171 -9.43 15.19 -2.45
N MET A 172 -8.67 15.29 -1.35
CA MET A 172 -8.89 16.33 -0.34
C MET A 172 -8.74 17.74 -0.93
N ILE A 173 -7.77 17.96 -1.83
CA ILE A 173 -7.65 19.21 -2.60
C ILE A 173 -8.89 19.42 -3.50
N ALA A 174 -9.32 18.39 -4.24
CA ALA A 174 -10.45 18.50 -5.15
C ALA A 174 -11.78 18.86 -4.45
N CYS A 175 -11.93 18.45 -3.19
CA CYS A 175 -13.08 18.75 -2.33
C CYS A 175 -12.91 20.07 -1.52
N ALA A 176 -11.76 20.73 -1.59
CA ALA A 176 -11.50 21.97 -0.86
C ALA A 176 -12.18 23.20 -1.50
N PRO A 177 -12.26 24.35 -0.79
CA PRO A 177 -12.78 25.60 -1.36
C PRO A 177 -12.08 26.00 -2.66
N LEU A 178 -12.80 26.71 -3.54
CA LEU A 178 -12.31 27.09 -4.87
C LEU A 178 -10.95 27.81 -4.84
N ALA A 179 -10.71 28.66 -3.83
CA ALA A 179 -9.44 29.35 -3.65
C ALA A 179 -8.24 28.39 -3.52
N VAL A 180 -8.40 27.30 -2.77
CA VAL A 180 -7.36 26.26 -2.62
C VAL A 180 -7.17 25.50 -3.93
N ARG A 181 -8.27 25.14 -4.59
CA ARG A 181 -8.23 24.36 -5.84
C ARG A 181 -7.52 25.07 -6.99
N ARG A 182 -7.56 26.40 -7.02
CA ARG A 182 -6.92 27.21 -8.07
C ARG A 182 -5.39 27.28 -7.93
N THR A 183 -4.87 27.21 -6.71
CA THR A 183 -3.43 27.35 -6.43
C THR A 183 -2.72 26.02 -6.22
N ALA A 184 -3.47 24.92 -6.08
CA ALA A 184 -2.93 23.60 -5.76
C ALA A 184 -2.47 22.77 -6.99
N GLU A 185 -2.29 23.38 -8.16
CA GLU A 185 -1.79 22.65 -9.35
C GLU A 185 -0.42 22.03 -9.08
N LYS A 186 -0.27 20.73 -9.39
CA LYS A 186 0.96 19.94 -9.16
C LYS A 186 1.54 20.09 -7.74
N SER A 187 0.67 20.30 -6.74
CA SER A 187 1.06 20.45 -5.33
C SER A 187 1.33 19.11 -4.64
N VAL A 188 0.89 18.00 -5.23
CA VAL A 188 1.17 16.64 -4.78
C VAL A 188 2.23 16.03 -5.68
N THR A 189 3.36 15.61 -5.13
CA THR A 189 4.38 14.83 -5.85
C THR A 189 4.23 13.36 -5.45
N ALA A 190 4.27 12.45 -6.42
CA ALA A 190 4.21 11.00 -6.18
C ALA A 190 5.41 10.34 -6.88
N VAL A 191 6.27 9.68 -6.11
CA VAL A 191 7.49 9.06 -6.65
C VAL A 191 7.52 7.56 -6.40
N ASP A 192 8.03 6.85 -7.40
CA ASP A 192 8.37 5.45 -7.31
C ASP A 192 9.59 5.16 -8.18
N VAL A 193 10.38 4.18 -7.76
CA VAL A 193 11.49 3.65 -8.57
C VAL A 193 10.98 2.73 -9.67
N ASP A 194 9.80 2.12 -9.48
CA ASP A 194 9.18 1.24 -10.46
C ASP A 194 8.34 2.04 -11.48
N PRO A 195 8.71 2.06 -12.78
CA PRO A 195 7.90 2.70 -13.82
C PRO A 195 6.50 2.08 -13.96
N VAL A 196 6.29 0.82 -13.59
CA VAL A 196 4.98 0.16 -13.60
C VAL A 196 4.08 0.75 -12.51
N ALA A 197 4.58 0.94 -11.30
CA ALA A 197 3.86 1.64 -10.23
C ALA A 197 3.39 3.03 -10.68
N ILE A 198 4.29 3.84 -11.27
CA ILE A 198 3.91 5.17 -11.79
C ILE A 198 2.85 5.10 -12.89
N LYS A 199 2.89 4.09 -13.76
CA LYS A 199 1.85 3.89 -14.78
C LYS A 199 0.49 3.59 -14.13
N VAL A 200 0.46 2.78 -13.07
CA VAL A 200 -0.75 2.46 -12.31
C VAL A 200 -1.27 3.69 -11.57
N ALA A 201 -0.41 4.40 -10.84
CA ALA A 201 -0.76 5.65 -10.15
C ALA A 201 -1.37 6.68 -11.12
N LYS A 202 -0.75 6.89 -12.29
CA LYS A 202 -1.29 7.76 -13.35
C LYS A 202 -2.69 7.33 -13.80
N LYS A 203 -2.98 6.03 -13.92
CA LYS A 203 -4.32 5.51 -14.24
C LYS A 203 -5.31 5.87 -13.13
N ASN A 204 -4.95 5.65 -11.88
CA ASN A 204 -5.81 5.95 -10.72
C ASN A 204 -6.08 7.45 -10.57
N PHE A 205 -5.10 8.32 -10.80
CA PHE A 205 -5.31 9.77 -10.79
C PHE A 205 -6.29 10.24 -11.88
N ARG A 206 -6.21 9.65 -13.08
CA ARG A 206 -7.15 9.95 -14.18
C ARG A 206 -8.56 9.47 -13.85
N LEU A 207 -8.68 8.24 -13.34
CA LEU A 207 -9.95 7.65 -12.93
C LEU A 207 -10.69 8.55 -11.91
N ASN A 208 -9.94 9.15 -10.99
CA ASN A 208 -10.47 10.04 -9.96
C ASN A 208 -10.57 11.51 -10.38
N ARG A 209 -10.18 11.86 -11.61
CA ARG A 209 -10.18 13.23 -12.15
C ARG A 209 -9.33 14.20 -11.31
N VAL A 210 -8.21 13.73 -10.76
CA VAL A 210 -7.30 14.53 -9.92
C VAL A 210 -5.93 14.77 -10.54
N SER A 211 -5.69 14.31 -11.77
CA SER A 211 -4.37 14.41 -12.42
C SER A 211 -3.77 15.83 -12.43
N ARG A 212 -4.59 16.88 -12.44
CA ARG A 212 -4.12 18.28 -12.38
C ARG A 212 -3.39 18.63 -11.07
N TYR A 213 -3.64 17.93 -9.99
CA TYR A 213 -3.06 18.20 -8.67
C TYR A 213 -1.77 17.43 -8.42
N VAL A 214 -1.51 16.39 -9.22
CA VAL A 214 -0.44 15.42 -8.98
C VAL A 214 0.65 15.53 -10.05
N ALA A 215 1.90 15.58 -9.61
CA ALA A 215 3.10 15.44 -10.41
C ALA A 215 3.73 14.05 -10.14
N PRO A 216 3.35 13.02 -10.92
CA PRO A 216 3.96 11.70 -10.80
C PRO A 216 5.33 11.67 -11.48
N ASP A 217 6.34 11.14 -10.80
CA ASP A 217 7.72 11.07 -11.29
C ASP A 217 8.32 9.68 -11.09
N ILE A 218 9.15 9.24 -12.03
CA ILE A 218 9.89 7.97 -11.94
C ILE A 218 11.27 8.33 -11.42
N GLY A 219 11.57 7.92 -10.19
CA GLY A 219 12.85 8.28 -9.60
C GLY A 219 12.97 7.86 -8.16
N ALA A 220 14.20 7.56 -7.78
CA ALA A 220 14.57 7.39 -6.38
C ALA A 220 14.48 8.73 -5.64
N LEU A 221 14.26 8.66 -4.33
CA LEU A 221 14.04 9.82 -3.48
C LEU A 221 15.19 10.86 -3.59
N GLU A 222 16.42 10.41 -3.83
CA GLU A 222 17.63 11.20 -3.98
C GLU A 222 17.65 12.05 -5.25
N LYS A 223 16.88 11.64 -6.27
CA LYS A 223 16.81 12.33 -7.56
C LYS A 223 15.72 13.39 -7.59
N LEU A 224 14.90 13.47 -6.54
CA LEU A 224 13.95 14.56 -6.42
C LEU A 224 14.72 15.89 -6.40
N PRO A 225 14.22 16.93 -7.11
CA PRO A 225 14.74 18.28 -6.94
C PRO A 225 14.80 18.63 -5.44
N ARG A 226 15.67 19.56 -5.02
CA ARG A 226 15.74 20.10 -3.64
C ARG A 226 14.47 20.86 -3.18
N LYS A 227 13.30 20.42 -3.62
CA LYS A 227 11.97 20.87 -3.24
C LYS A 227 11.64 20.30 -1.88
N LYS A 228 11.12 21.15 -1.01
CA LYS A 228 10.64 20.78 0.32
C LYS A 228 9.12 20.72 0.36
N TYR A 229 8.59 19.89 1.24
CA TYR A 229 7.17 19.58 1.36
C TYR A 229 6.64 19.91 2.75
N ASP A 230 5.37 20.32 2.81
CA ASP A 230 4.65 20.54 4.07
C ASP A 230 4.17 19.22 4.68
N PHE A 231 4.03 18.18 3.85
CA PHE A 231 3.59 16.84 4.25
C PHE A 231 4.32 15.79 3.43
N VAL A 232 4.94 14.82 4.09
CA VAL A 232 5.62 13.68 3.45
C VAL A 232 5.04 12.40 4.02
N ALA A 233 4.61 11.48 3.16
CA ALA A 233 4.19 10.14 3.52
C ALA A 233 5.11 9.11 2.86
N ALA A 234 5.57 8.14 3.63
CA ALA A 234 6.40 7.03 3.16
C ALA A 234 5.90 5.73 3.79
N ASN A 235 5.28 4.88 2.98
CA ASN A 235 4.85 3.54 3.37
C ASN A 235 5.84 2.51 2.79
N LEU A 236 6.93 2.29 3.51
CA LEU A 236 8.10 1.53 3.06
C LEU A 236 8.56 0.60 4.18
N THR A 237 9.44 -0.36 3.87
CA THR A 237 10.01 -1.23 4.90
C THR A 237 10.83 -0.42 5.92
N ALA A 238 10.93 -0.91 7.16
CA ALA A 238 11.75 -0.28 8.20
C ALA A 238 13.19 -0.01 7.74
N LYS A 239 13.78 -1.00 7.04
CA LYS A 239 15.13 -0.90 6.47
C LYS A 239 15.24 0.23 5.45
N ASP A 240 14.27 0.36 4.54
CA ASP A 240 14.31 1.43 3.54
C ASP A 240 14.13 2.80 4.20
N LEU A 241 13.23 2.91 5.17
CA LEU A 241 13.02 4.16 5.91
C LEU A 241 14.28 4.62 6.63
N ILE A 242 14.95 3.73 7.36
CA ILE A 242 16.18 4.03 8.09
C ILE A 242 17.29 4.41 7.10
N THR A 243 17.44 3.64 6.02
CA THR A 243 18.43 3.90 4.96
C THR A 243 18.25 5.28 4.35
N HIS A 244 17.01 5.68 4.06
CA HIS A 244 16.69 6.94 3.40
C HIS A 244 16.35 8.08 4.37
N ARG A 245 16.56 7.89 5.69
CA ARG A 245 16.19 8.85 6.73
C ARG A 245 16.68 10.26 6.44
N GLN A 246 17.97 10.41 6.14
CA GLN A 246 18.55 11.74 5.92
C GLN A 246 17.86 12.47 4.77
N VAL A 247 17.64 11.77 3.66
CA VAL A 247 16.98 12.33 2.47
C VAL A 247 15.54 12.72 2.81
N LEU A 248 14.79 11.85 3.50
CA LEU A 248 13.43 12.17 3.98
C LEU A 248 13.42 13.46 4.83
N MET A 249 14.36 13.61 5.76
CA MET A 249 14.48 14.79 6.61
C MET A 249 14.79 16.08 5.83
N GLU A 250 15.58 15.97 4.76
CA GLU A 250 15.94 17.09 3.89
C GLU A 250 14.76 17.58 3.04
N THR A 251 13.81 16.69 2.74
CA THR A 251 12.57 17.05 2.02
C THR A 251 11.56 17.81 2.88
N LEU A 252 11.73 17.89 4.20
CA LEU A 252 10.77 18.55 5.09
C LEU A 252 10.95 20.08 5.14
N LYS A 253 9.87 20.84 4.97
CA LYS A 253 9.79 22.24 5.40
C LYS A 253 9.82 22.35 6.93
N ARG A 254 9.93 23.58 7.44
CA ARG A 254 9.61 23.86 8.86
C ARG A 254 8.13 23.56 9.12
N ASP A 255 7.80 23.05 10.29
CA ASP A 255 6.43 22.67 10.70
C ASP A 255 5.78 21.56 9.85
N ALA A 256 6.56 20.87 9.01
CA ALA A 256 6.07 19.83 8.12
C ALA A 256 5.76 18.53 8.88
N TRP A 257 4.82 17.77 8.36
CA TRP A 257 4.53 16.41 8.83
C TRP A 257 5.33 15.38 8.03
N LEU A 258 5.88 14.40 8.74
CA LEU A 258 6.45 13.17 8.19
C LEU A 258 5.65 12.00 8.74
N ILE A 259 5.02 11.24 7.85
CA ILE A 259 4.26 10.03 8.17
C ILE A 259 5.02 8.83 7.62
N LEU A 260 5.37 7.90 8.51
CA LEU A 260 6.02 6.64 8.18
C LEU A 260 5.08 5.49 8.47
N SER A 261 5.03 4.49 7.60
CA SER A 261 4.40 3.18 7.88
C SER A 261 5.07 2.11 7.01
N GLY A 262 4.51 0.89 6.98
CA GLY A 262 5.13 -0.27 6.33
C GLY A 262 6.12 -0.98 7.26
N ILE A 263 5.95 -0.76 8.57
CA ILE A 263 6.84 -1.21 9.64
C ILE A 263 6.09 -2.24 10.47
N LEU A 264 6.72 -3.39 10.75
CA LEU A 264 6.16 -4.36 11.68
C LEU A 264 6.24 -3.80 13.11
N ARG A 265 5.25 -4.14 13.94
CA ARG A 265 5.16 -3.68 15.34
C ARG A 265 6.44 -3.95 16.12
N GLU A 266 7.07 -5.10 15.90
CA GLU A 266 8.33 -5.51 16.54
C GLU A 266 9.53 -4.62 16.17
N GLN A 267 9.45 -3.90 15.04
CA GLN A 267 10.49 -2.99 14.55
C GLN A 267 10.27 -1.54 15.01
N ASP A 268 9.26 -1.28 15.85
CA ASP A 268 8.90 0.10 16.23
C ASP A 268 10.02 0.82 16.97
N ALA A 269 10.71 0.14 17.89
CA ALA A 269 11.81 0.69 18.68
C ALA A 269 13.01 1.09 17.80
N GLU A 270 13.30 0.30 16.78
CA GLU A 270 14.37 0.55 15.81
C GLU A 270 14.08 1.82 15.01
N VAL A 271 12.87 1.93 14.43
CA VAL A 271 12.47 3.11 13.63
C VAL A 271 12.33 4.35 14.50
N MET A 272 11.73 4.23 15.70
CA MET A 272 11.66 5.33 16.67
C MET A 272 13.05 5.86 16.98
N THR A 273 13.98 4.98 17.35
CA THR A 273 15.37 5.32 17.63
C THR A 273 16.00 6.06 16.45
N ALA A 274 15.90 5.50 15.25
CA ALA A 274 16.45 6.11 14.06
C ALA A 274 15.88 7.51 13.84
N PHE A 275 14.57 7.72 13.89
CA PHE A 275 13.96 8.99 13.53
C PHE A 275 13.98 10.04 14.64
N THR A 276 13.93 9.67 15.92
CA THR A 276 13.79 10.64 17.03
C THR A 276 15.07 10.92 17.81
N GLN A 277 16.14 10.13 17.67
CA GLN A 277 17.39 10.42 18.37
C GLN A 277 18.20 11.58 17.73
N GLY A 278 19.02 12.23 18.57
CA GLY A 278 19.90 13.35 18.20
C GLY A 278 19.19 14.71 18.24
N SER A 279 19.73 15.70 17.51
CA SER A 279 19.19 17.06 17.41
C SER A 279 17.93 17.15 16.52
N ALA A 280 17.14 16.08 16.45
CA ALA A 280 15.97 16.00 15.58
C ALA A 280 14.89 16.97 16.08
N PRO A 281 14.48 17.97 15.28
CA PRO A 281 13.66 19.10 15.73
C PRO A 281 12.17 18.76 15.79
N TRP A 282 11.80 17.65 16.44
CA TRP A 282 10.40 17.22 16.46
C TRP A 282 9.59 18.00 17.50
N THR A 283 8.56 18.70 17.04
CA THR A 283 7.56 19.38 17.89
C THR A 283 6.42 18.44 18.28
N HIS A 284 6.23 17.35 17.54
CA HIS A 284 5.24 16.32 17.82
C HIS A 284 5.74 14.94 17.39
N VAL A 285 5.43 13.93 18.18
CA VAL A 285 5.72 12.52 17.91
C VAL A 285 4.51 11.70 18.35
N GLU A 286 3.89 10.99 17.41
CA GLU A 286 2.78 10.08 17.68
C GLU A 286 3.06 8.70 17.06
N ARG A 287 2.88 7.67 17.88
CA ARG A 287 2.92 6.27 17.46
C ARG A 287 1.52 5.81 17.07
N LEU A 288 1.41 5.14 15.93
CA LEU A 288 0.16 4.60 15.39
C LEU A 288 0.31 3.08 15.29
N TYR A 289 -0.73 2.34 15.66
CA TYR A 289 -0.72 0.88 15.57
C TYR A 289 -2.03 0.38 14.98
N LEU A 290 -1.94 -0.64 14.14
CA LEU A 290 -3.08 -1.38 13.62
C LEU A 290 -2.66 -2.83 13.40
N ASN A 291 -3.18 -3.75 14.21
CA ASN A 291 -2.75 -5.15 14.24
C ASN A 291 -1.21 -5.24 14.40
N GLU A 292 -0.54 -5.96 13.52
CA GLU A 292 0.92 -6.14 13.51
C GLU A 292 1.68 -4.98 12.88
N TRP A 293 1.00 -3.91 12.47
CA TRP A 293 1.62 -2.80 11.77
C TRP A 293 1.76 -1.57 12.64
N PHE A 294 2.92 -0.92 12.49
CA PHE A 294 3.30 0.32 13.12
C PHE A 294 3.34 1.46 12.10
N GLY A 295 2.99 2.66 12.58
CA GLY A 295 3.17 3.91 11.89
C GLY A 295 3.67 4.98 12.85
N LEU A 296 4.35 5.98 12.29
CA LEU A 296 4.96 7.06 13.05
C LEU A 296 4.62 8.40 12.40
N ALA A 297 3.97 9.28 13.15
CA ALA A 297 3.68 10.65 12.74
C ALA A 297 4.59 11.61 13.49
N LEU A 298 5.37 12.39 12.74
CA LEU A 298 6.35 13.33 13.26
C LEU A 298 6.05 14.72 12.70
N ARG A 299 6.16 15.75 13.55
CA ARG A 299 6.08 17.14 13.11
C ARG A 299 7.37 17.87 13.39
N ARG A 300 7.96 18.47 12.36
CA ARG A 300 9.18 19.28 12.43
C ARG A 300 8.94 20.67 13.02
#